data_AF-A0A3E2YW93-F1
#
_entry.id   AF-A0A3E2YW93-F1
#
_cell.length_a   1.000
_cell.length_b   1.000
_cell.length_c   1.000
_cell.angle_alpha   90.00
_cell.angle_beta   90.00
_cell.angle_gamma   90.00
#
_symmetry.space_group_name_H-M   'P 1'
#
loop_
_entity.id
_entity.type
_entity.pdbx_description
1 polymer ?
#
loop_
_entity_poly.entity_id
_entity_poly.type
_entity_poly.pdbx_seq_one_letter_code
_entity_poly.pdbx_strand_id
1 'polypeptide(L)' 'MREWECGCCGRWRVSVELIRGRYRYRLVRRYPARFGGGKDVLGEVGTVAELDDLLRRRTPLTLADLHETEPA' A
#
# COMPACT_ATOMS: atom_id res chain seq x y z
N MET A 1 6.15 8.73 8.34
CA MET A 1 5.73 7.83 7.25
C MET A 1 4.29 7.47 7.53
N ARG A 2 3.38 7.61 6.56
CA ARG A 2 1.99 7.17 6.73
C ARG A 2 1.83 5.80 6.09
N GLU A 3 0.98 4.96 6.64
CA GLU A 3 0.64 3.67 6.04
C GLU A 3 -0.87 3.57 5.90
N TRP A 4 -1.32 3.09 4.75
CA TRP A 4 -2.71 2.74 4.52
C TRP A 4 -2.80 1.24 4.33
N GLU A 5 -3.87 0.62 4.82
CA GLU A 5 -4.11 -0.80 4.60
C GLU A 5 -5.54 -1.07 4.15
N CYS A 6 -5.74 -2.22 3.49
CA CYS A 6 -7.08 -2.62 3.09
C CYS A 6 -7.94 -2.97 4.32
N GLY A 7 -9.13 -2.39 4.41
CA GLY A 7 -10.04 -2.58 5.56
C GLY A 7 -10.54 -4.02 5.75
N CYS A 8 -10.40 -4.88 4.75
CA CYS A 8 -10.91 -6.26 4.80
C CYS A 8 -10.00 -7.25 5.53
N CYS A 9 -8.67 -7.10 5.47
CA CYS A 9 -7.74 -8.07 6.06
C CYS A 9 -6.31 -7.58 6.29
N GLY A 10 -5.99 -6.31 5.99
CA GLY A 10 -4.62 -5.76 6.10
C GLY A 10 -3.56 -6.42 5.20
N ARG A 11 -3.97 -7.27 4.24
CA ARG A 11 -3.04 -7.97 3.33
C ARG A 11 -2.33 -7.01 2.39
N TRP A 12 -3.02 -5.97 1.95
CA TRP A 12 -2.51 -4.96 1.05
C TRP A 12 -2.22 -3.70 1.85
N ARG A 13 -1.03 -3.16 1.70
CA ARG A 13 -0.58 -1.94 2.37
C ARG A 13 0.01 -0.96 1.39
N VAL A 14 -0.20 0.32 1.62
CA VAL A 14 0.41 1.41 0.88
C VAL A 14 1.21 2.25 1.86
N SER A 15 2.53 2.22 1.72
CA SER A 15 3.39 3.14 2.47
C SER A 15 3.50 4.46 1.71
N VAL A 16 3.33 5.57 2.43
CA VAL A 16 3.42 6.93 1.89
C VAL A 16 4.62 7.64 2.51
N GLU A 17 5.56 8.00 1.64
CA GLU A 17 6.80 8.69 1.99
C GLU A 17 6.86 10.04 1.27
N LEU A 18 7.29 11.09 1.97
CA LEU A 18 7.60 12.39 1.35
C LEU A 18 9.12 12.52 1.26
N ILE A 19 9.66 12.39 0.05
CA ILE A 19 11.09 12.43 -0.23
C ILE A 19 11.40 13.67 -1.05
N ARG A 20 12.16 14.62 -0.48
CA ARG A 20 12.56 15.88 -1.15
C ARG A 20 11.37 16.62 -1.79
N GLY A 21 10.24 16.69 -1.08
CA GLY A 21 9.02 17.36 -1.55
C GLY A 21 8.19 16.57 -2.58
N ARG A 22 8.56 15.32 -2.89
CA ARG A 22 7.78 14.43 -3.75
C ARG A 22 7.20 13.28 -2.96
N TYR A 23 5.91 13.01 -3.15
CA TYR A 23 5.28 11.83 -2.59
C TYR A 23 5.75 10.58 -3.31
N ARG A 24 5.90 9.50 -2.55
CA ARG A 24 6.14 8.15 -3.04
C ARG A 24 5.13 7.22 -2.36
N TYR A 25 4.33 6.56 -3.17
CA TYR A 25 3.35 5.57 -2.74
C TYR A 25 3.88 4.20 -3.11
N ARG A 26 4.07 3.33 -2.12
CA ARG A 26 4.58 1.96 -2.31
C ARG A 26 3.51 0.95 -1.96
N LEU A 27 3.05 0.20 -2.95
CA LEU A 27 2.10 -0.90 -2.75
C LEU A 27 2.84 -2.17 -2.33
N VAL A 28 2.43 -2.72 -1.19
CA VAL A 28 3.04 -3.89 -0.55
C VAL A 28 1.97 -4.95 -0.32
N ARG A 29 2.32 -6.20 -0.60
CA ARG A 29 1.57 -7.38 -0.17
C ARG A 29 2.22 -7.97 1.06
N ARG A 30 1.47 -8.07 2.16
CA ARG A 30 1.91 -8.72 3.39
C ARG A 30 1.37 -10.14 3.46
N TYR A 31 2.25 -11.09 3.78
CA TYR A 31 1.85 -12.48 4.01
C TYR A 31 1.51 -12.71 5.47
N PRO A 32 0.53 -13.58 5.76
CA PRO A 32 0.25 -14.01 7.12
C PRO A 32 1.50 -14.55 7.84
N ALA A 33 1.60 -14.28 9.14
CA ALA A 33 2.73 -14.76 9.97
C ALA A 33 2.88 -16.29 9.93
N ARG A 34 1.77 -17.03 9.79
CA ARG A 34 1.78 -18.50 9.64
C ARG A 34 2.55 -19.00 8.41
N PHE A 35 2.85 -18.13 7.45
CA PHE A 35 3.66 -18.43 6.26
C PHE A 35 5.03 -17.72 6.29
N GLY A 36 5.49 -17.30 7.46
CA GLY A 36 6.78 -16.60 7.62
C GLY A 36 6.70 -15.08 7.60
N GLY A 37 5.51 -14.48 7.48
CA GLY A 37 5.28 -13.05 7.74
C GLY A 37 5.98 -12.06 6.78
N GLY A 38 6.41 -12.53 5.61
CA GLY A 38 7.13 -11.73 4.62
C GLY A 38 6.28 -10.62 3.97
N LYS A 39 6.92 -9.81 3.15
CA LYS A 39 6.28 -8.77 2.35
C LYS A 39 6.91 -8.65 0.97
N ASP A 40 6.07 -8.43 -0.05
CA ASP A 40 6.50 -8.15 -1.43
C ASP A 40 6.09 -6.74 -1.83
N VAL A 41 6.99 -6.01 -2.48
CA VAL A 41 6.66 -4.73 -3.12
C VAL A 41 6.11 -5.00 -4.51
N LEU A 42 4.88 -4.57 -4.78
CA LEU A 42 4.22 -4.78 -6.08
C LEU A 42 4.41 -3.62 -7.05
N GLY A 43 4.74 -2.43 -6.52
CA GLY A 43 4.98 -1.25 -7.33
C GLY A 43 5.12 0.01 -6.50
N GLU A 44 5.67 1.04 -7.13
CA GLU A 44 5.91 2.35 -6.54
C GLU A 44 5.57 3.45 -7.55
N VAL A 45 4.87 4.48 -7.09
CA VAL A 45 4.39 5.58 -7.93
C VAL A 45 4.48 6.92 -7.20
N GLY A 46 4.43 8.02 -7.95
CA GLY A 46 4.65 9.37 -7.41
C GLY A 46 3.37 10.14 -7.10
N THR A 47 2.23 9.68 -7.61
CA THR A 47 0.95 10.40 -7.51
C THR A 47 -0.20 9.51 -7.07
N VAL A 48 -1.27 10.11 -6.57
CA VAL A 48 -2.49 9.41 -6.16
C VAL A 48 -3.21 8.77 -7.36
N ALA A 49 -3.20 9.40 -8.53
CA ALA A 49 -3.82 8.85 -9.73
C ALA A 49 -3.11 7.58 -10.22
N GLU A 50 -1.77 7.61 -10.29
CA GLU A 50 -0.97 6.43 -10.60
C GLU A 50 -1.14 5.32 -9.54
N LEU A 51 -1.40 5.69 -8.29
CA LEU A 51 -1.70 4.72 -7.23
C LEU A 51 -3.04 4.03 -7.47
N ASP A 52 -4.11 4.75 -7.84
CA ASP A 52 -5.40 4.13 -8.18
C ASP A 52 -5.25 3.15 -9.35
N ASP A 53 -4.52 3.55 -10.39
CA ASP A 53 -4.21 2.68 -11.53
C ASP A 53 -3.40 1.45 -11.12
N LEU A 54 -2.38 1.63 -10.27
CA LEU A 54 -1.57 0.53 -9.76
C LEU A 54 -2.41 -0.46 -8.96
N LEU A 55 -3.29 0.03 -8.08
CA LEU A 55 -4.19 -0.78 -7.27
C LEU A 55 -5.09 -1.63 -8.16
N ARG A 56 -5.77 -1.02 -9.14
CA ARG A 56 -6.66 -1.73 -10.08
C ARG A 56 -5.94 -2.78 -10.93
N ARG A 57 -4.67 -2.55 -11.28
CA ARG A 57 -3.88 -3.48 -12.10
C ARG A 57 -3.32 -4.66 -11.30
N ARG A 58 -3.01 -4.47 -10.02
CA ARG A 58 -2.26 -5.46 -9.22
C ARG A 58 -3.10 -6.13 -8.14
N THR A 59 -4.27 -5.57 -7.82
CA THR A 59 -5.12 -5.98 -6.71
C THR A 59 -6.60 -5.78 -7.06
N PRO A 60 -7.54 -6.37 -6.31
CA PRO A 60 -8.95 -6.07 -6.47
C PRO A 60 -9.39 -4.76 -5.77
N LEU A 61 -8.46 -3.95 -5.27
CA LEU A 61 -8.75 -2.77 -4.46
C LEU A 61 -8.80 -1.48 -5.27
N THR A 62 -9.48 -0.50 -4.69
CA THR A 62 -9.45 0.91 -5.06
C THR A 62 -8.97 1.76 -3.89
N LEU A 63 -8.75 3.05 -4.11
CA LEU A 63 -8.42 3.98 -3.02
C LEU A 63 -9.45 3.98 -1.89
N ALA A 64 -10.74 3.75 -2.20
CA ALA A 64 -11.81 3.75 -1.21
C ALA A 64 -11.77 2.58 -0.23
N ASP A 65 -11.06 1.50 -0.59
CA ASP A 65 -10.92 0.30 0.25
C ASP A 65 -9.76 0.41 1.25
N LEU A 66 -8.97 1.48 1.13
CA LEU A 66 -7.80 1.75 1.97
C LEU A 66 -8.18 2.65 3.15
N HIS A 67 -7.70 2.29 4.33
CA HIS A 67 -7.83 3.08 5.54
C HIS A 67 -6.47 3.42 6.11
N GLU A 68 -6.33 4.63 6.65
CA GLU A 68 -5.09 5.06 7.27
C GLU A 68 -4.86 4.36 8.60
N THR A 69 -3.65 3.86 8.78
CA THR A 69 -3.20 3.17 9.99
C THR A 69 -1.96 3.86 10.53
N GLU A 70 -1.86 3.93 11.85
CA GLU A 70 -0.62 4.36 12.49
C GLU A 70 0.46 3.30 12.29
N PRO A 71 1.70 3.69 11.92
CA PRO A 71 2.80 2.74 11.89
C PRO A 71 3.05 2.24 13.32
N ALA A 72 2.93 0.92 13.52
CA ALA A 72 3.27 0.25 14.78
C ALA A 72 4.77 0.33 15.09
#